data_AF-A0A2E1U0G4-F1
#
_entry.id   AF-A0A2E1U0G4-F1
#
_cell.length_a   1.000
_cell.length_b   1.000
_cell.length_c   1.000
_cell.angle_alpha   90.00
_cell.angle_beta   90.00
_cell.angle_gamma   90.00
#
_symmetry.space_group_name_H-M   'P 1'
#
loop_
_entity.id
_entity.type
_entity.pdbx_description
1 polymer ?
#
loop_
_entity_poly.entity_id
_entity_poly.type
_entity_poly.pdbx_seq_one_letter_code
_entity_poly.pdbx_strand_id
1 'polypeptide(L)'
;MANLLTAVRLILAVPVAFGFAVSGLLSGPILLLLISLACLTDYLDGKIARATNSSSAKGQLFDHTTDFIFVTSGLAGCAIAGLINPYLPAFIVIAFSQYVIDSYFFYREKEL
;
A
#
# COMPACT_ATOMS: atom_id res chain seq x y z
N MET A 1 -13.90 11.46 -2.42
CA MET A 1 -13.00 11.39 -3.58
C MET A 1 -11.72 10.64 -3.23
N ALA A 2 -10.99 11.06 -2.18
CA ALA A 2 -9.77 10.38 -1.75
C ALA A 2 -9.94 8.85 -1.55
N ASN A 3 -10.90 8.44 -0.72
CA ASN A 3 -11.15 7.02 -0.44
C ASN A 3 -11.42 6.13 -1.68
N LEU A 4 -11.83 6.71 -2.82
CA LEU A 4 -12.09 5.94 -4.05
C LEU A 4 -10.78 5.56 -4.76
N LEU A 5 -9.83 6.49 -4.84
CA LEU A 5 -8.50 6.29 -5.43
C LEU A 5 -7.65 5.38 -4.53
N THR A 6 -7.79 5.50 -3.21
CA THR A 6 -7.23 4.55 -2.24
C THR A 6 -7.83 3.15 -2.45
N ALA A 7 -9.15 3.02 -2.64
CA ALA A 7 -9.77 1.73 -2.95
C ALA A 7 -9.29 1.13 -4.28
N VAL A 8 -9.02 1.96 -5.30
CA VAL A 8 -8.37 1.49 -6.55
C VAL A 8 -6.98 0.91 -6.26
N ARG A 9 -6.17 1.54 -5.40
CA ARG A 9 -4.86 1.01 -4.99
C ARG A 9 -4.99 -0.36 -4.31
N LEU A 10 -5.99 -0.52 -3.45
CA LEU A 10 -6.28 -1.80 -2.80
C LEU A 10 -6.67 -2.89 -3.82
N ILE A 11 -7.50 -2.54 -4.81
CA ILE A 11 -7.89 -3.46 -5.89
C ILE A 11 -6.66 -3.86 -6.72
N LEU A 12 -5.75 -2.92 -6.99
CA LEU A 12 -4.51 -3.18 -7.74
C LEU A 12 -3.51 -4.07 -6.98
N ALA A 13 -3.59 -4.16 -5.65
CA ALA A 13 -2.72 -5.04 -4.87
C ALA A 13 -2.85 -6.51 -5.28
N VAL A 14 -4.08 -6.95 -5.60
CA VAL A 14 -4.37 -8.34 -6.00
C VAL A 14 -3.68 -8.73 -7.31
N PRO A 15 -3.95 -8.08 -8.47
CA PRO A 15 -3.30 -8.47 -9.72
C PRO A 15 -1.79 -8.30 -9.68
N VAL A 16 -1.25 -7.33 -8.94
CA VAL A 16 0.20 -7.16 -8.78
C VAL A 16 0.81 -8.31 -7.97
N ALA A 17 0.24 -8.66 -6.81
CA ALA A 17 0.73 -9.76 -5.99
C ALA A 17 0.67 -11.11 -6.73
N PHE A 18 -0.45 -11.40 -7.39
CA PHE A 18 -0.61 -12.62 -8.18
C PHE A 18 0.30 -12.63 -9.41
N GLY A 19 0.49 -11.48 -10.07
CA GLY A 19 1.38 -11.36 -11.22
C GLY A 19 2.84 -11.63 -10.88
N PHE A 20 3.28 -11.29 -9.66
CA PHE A 20 4.59 -11.73 -9.16
C PHE A 20 4.58 -13.22 -8.79
N ALA A 21 3.58 -13.68 -8.02
CA ALA A 21 3.53 -15.04 -7.48
C ALA A 21 3.44 -16.13 -8.56
N VAL A 22 2.71 -15.87 -9.65
CA VAL A 22 2.42 -16.84 -10.70
C VAL A 22 3.18 -16.47 -11.96
N SER A 23 4.27 -17.21 -12.21
CA SER A 23 5.08 -17.03 -13.41
C SER A 23 4.23 -17.10 -14.68
N GLY A 24 4.30 -16.07 -15.51
CA GLY A 24 3.59 -15.98 -16.79
C GLY A 24 2.15 -15.45 -16.71
N LEU A 25 1.62 -15.15 -15.52
CA LEU A 25 0.27 -14.56 -15.39
C LEU A 25 0.22 -13.14 -15.96
N LEU A 26 1.22 -12.31 -15.63
CA LEU A 26 1.38 -10.97 -16.16
C LEU A 26 2.79 -10.80 -16.72
N SER A 27 2.90 -10.07 -17.83
CA SER A 27 4.21 -9.71 -18.38
C SER A 27 4.84 -8.59 -17.56
N GLY A 28 6.17 -8.52 -17.55
CA GLY A 28 6.93 -7.47 -16.85
C GLY A 28 6.45 -6.04 -17.15
N PRO A 29 6.18 -5.67 -18.42
CA PRO A 29 5.64 -4.35 -18.75
C PRO A 29 4.25 -4.08 -18.17
N ILE A 30 3.38 -5.09 -18.09
CA ILE A 30 2.04 -4.94 -17.49
C ILE A 30 2.16 -4.75 -15.98
N LEU A 31 3.01 -5.53 -15.31
CA LEU A 31 3.30 -5.34 -13.89
C LEU A 31 3.81 -3.92 -13.60
N LEU A 32 4.77 -3.45 -14.40
CA LEU A 32 5.31 -2.09 -14.28
C LEU A 32 4.21 -1.03 -14.45
N LEU A 33 3.31 -1.21 -15.42
CA LEU A 33 2.18 -0.32 -15.65
C LEU A 33 1.24 -0.28 -14.45
N LEU A 34 0.84 -1.44 -13.90
CA LEU A 34 -0.07 -1.52 -12.75
C LEU A 34 0.53 -0.86 -11.50
N ILE A 35 1.81 -1.11 -11.23
CA ILE A 35 2.54 -0.46 -10.12
C ILE A 35 2.63 1.05 -10.35
N SER A 36 2.94 1.49 -11.57
CA SER A 36 3.00 2.91 -11.91
C SER A 36 1.64 3.61 -11.74
N LEU A 37 0.55 2.94 -12.10
CA LEU A 37 -0.80 3.44 -11.88
C LEU A 37 -1.12 3.55 -10.39
N ALA A 38 -0.74 2.56 -9.58
CA ALA A 38 -0.92 2.60 -8.12
C ALA A 38 -0.16 3.77 -7.47
N CYS A 39 1.08 4.05 -7.90
CA CYS A 39 1.84 5.21 -7.43
C CYS A 39 1.22 6.53 -7.91
N LEU A 40 0.69 6.56 -9.13
CA LEU A 40 0.05 7.76 -9.66
C LEU A 40 -1.25 8.09 -8.91
N THR A 41 -2.07 7.08 -8.57
CA THR A 41 -3.30 7.32 -7.80
C THR A 41 -3.01 7.84 -6.40
N ASP A 42 -1.92 7.40 -5.76
CA ASP A 42 -1.43 7.94 -4.49
C ASP A 42 -1.06 9.40 -4.55
N TYR A 43 -0.22 9.75 -5.52
CA TYR A 43 0.18 11.13 -5.71
C TYR A 43 -1.02 12.06 -5.93
N LEU A 44 -2.01 11.61 -6.71
CA LEU A 44 -3.22 12.37 -6.98
C LEU A 44 -4.11 12.50 -5.73
N ASP A 45 -4.24 11.46 -4.92
CA ASP A 45 -5.00 11.50 -3.67
C ASP A 45 -4.47 12.55 -2.70
N GLY A 46 -3.16 12.54 -2.46
CA GLY A 46 -2.52 13.52 -1.58
C GLY A 46 -2.63 14.96 -2.11
N LYS A 47 -2.69 15.15 -3.44
CA LYS A 47 -2.89 16.47 -4.05
C LYS A 47 -4.34 16.94 -3.90
N ILE A 48 -5.31 16.06 -4.13
CA ILE A 48 -6.74 16.38 -4.00
C ILE A 48 -7.10 16.65 -2.54
N ALA A 49 -6.60 15.85 -1.59
CA ALA A 49 -6.86 16.04 -0.17
C ALA A 49 -6.38 17.41 0.33
N ARG A 50 -5.18 17.84 -0.09
CA ARG A 50 -4.62 19.17 0.22
C ARG A 50 -5.42 20.31 -0.43
N ALA A 51 -5.84 20.14 -1.67
CA ALA A 51 -6.63 21.15 -2.38
C ALA A 51 -8.05 21.32 -1.80
N THR A 52 -8.60 20.28 -1.17
CA THR A 52 -9.98 20.26 -0.66
C THR A 52 -10.10 20.47 0.85
N ASN A 53 -8.99 20.73 1.57
CA ASN A 53 -8.93 20.77 3.04
C ASN A 53 -9.66 19.59 3.71
N SER A 54 -9.71 18.44 3.04
CA SER A 54 -10.43 17.25 3.50
C SER A 54 -9.48 16.23 4.14
N SER A 55 -8.30 16.65 4.57
CA SER A 55 -7.39 15.83 5.36
C SER A 55 -8.03 15.51 6.71
N SER A 56 -8.22 14.23 7.00
CA SER A 56 -8.73 13.77 8.28
C SER A 56 -7.87 12.63 8.80
N ALA A 57 -7.74 12.54 10.13
CA ALA A 57 -6.99 11.47 10.79
C ALA A 57 -7.42 10.06 10.35
N LYS A 58 -8.73 9.85 10.17
CA LYS A 58 -9.28 8.57 9.68
C LYS A 58 -8.91 8.29 8.23
N GLY A 59 -8.88 9.31 7.37
CA GLY A 59 -8.47 9.18 5.98
C GLY A 59 -6.99 8.83 5.84
N GLN A 60 -6.13 9.46 6.64
CA GLN A 60 -4.70 9.16 6.65
C GLN A 60 -4.40 7.74 7.13
N LEU A 61 -5.10 7.26 8.17
CA LEU A 61 -4.97 5.87 8.61
C LEU A 61 -5.38 4.88 7.50
N PHE A 62 -6.46 5.17 6.78
CA PHE A 62 -6.93 4.34 5.68
C PHE A 62 -5.93 4.29 4.52
N ASP A 63 -5.32 5.43 4.19
CA ASP A 63 -4.28 5.55 3.17
C ASP A 63 -3.03 4.72 3.53
N HIS A 64 -2.50 4.91 4.75
CA HIS A 64 -1.37 4.13 5.25
C HIS A 64 -1.64 2.63 5.33
N THR A 65 -2.85 2.24 5.72
CA THR A 65 -3.25 0.81 5.76
C THR A 65 -3.28 0.22 4.36
N THR A 66 -3.76 0.98 3.38
CA THR A 66 -3.86 0.51 2.00
C THR A 66 -2.48 0.38 1.36
N ASP A 67 -1.57 1.33 1.61
CA ASP A 67 -0.17 1.23 1.19
C ASP A 67 0.52 0.01 1.78
N PHE A 68 0.33 -0.21 3.07
CA PHE A 68 0.86 -1.37 3.76
C PHE A 68 0.36 -2.67 3.12
N ILE A 69 -0.93 -2.78 2.82
CA ILE A 69 -1.50 -3.95 2.15
C ILE A 69 -0.89 -4.11 0.75
N PHE A 70 -0.81 -3.04 -0.03
CA PHE A 70 -0.27 -3.07 -1.39
C PHE A 70 1.18 -3.56 -1.42
N VAL A 71 2.06 -2.95 -0.61
CA VAL A 71 3.49 -3.29 -0.53
C VAL A 71 3.68 -4.70 0.02
N THR A 72 3.00 -5.06 1.11
CA THR A 72 3.16 -6.37 1.74
C THR A 72 2.67 -7.49 0.83
N SER A 73 1.55 -7.28 0.12
CA SER A 73 1.01 -8.27 -0.82
C SER A 73 1.91 -8.44 -2.04
N GLY A 74 2.44 -7.35 -2.61
CA GLY A 74 3.39 -7.41 -3.72
C GLY A 74 4.66 -8.17 -3.33
N LEU A 75 5.22 -7.88 -2.15
CA LEU A 75 6.39 -8.58 -1.63
C LEU A 75 6.10 -10.04 -1.30
N ALA A 76 4.92 -10.37 -0.78
CA ALA A 76 4.50 -11.75 -0.59
C ALA A 76 4.47 -12.50 -1.93
N GLY A 77 3.97 -11.85 -3.00
CA GLY A 77 4.04 -12.40 -4.36
C GLY A 77 5.48 -12.65 -4.83
N CYS A 78 6.39 -11.69 -4.60
CA CYS A 78 7.82 -11.86 -4.91
C CYS A 78 8.46 -13.00 -4.10
N ALA A 79 8.08 -13.17 -2.83
CA ALA A 79 8.57 -14.24 -1.97
C ALA A 79 8.09 -15.62 -2.46
N ILE A 80 6.82 -15.73 -2.87
CA ILE A 80 6.26 -16.97 -3.46
C ILE A 80 7.01 -17.32 -4.76
N ALA A 81 7.35 -16.32 -5.56
CA ALA A 81 8.13 -16.49 -6.78
C ALA A 81 9.62 -16.80 -6.54
N GLY A 82 10.07 -16.81 -5.28
CA GLY A 82 11.48 -17.04 -4.91
C GLY A 82 12.42 -15.89 -5.26
N LEU A 83 11.91 -14.69 -5.53
CA LEU A 83 12.71 -13.52 -5.91
C LEU A 83 13.36 -12.83 -4.71
N ILE A 84 12.76 -12.98 -3.52
CA ILE A 84 13.20 -12.35 -2.28
C ILE A 84 13.13 -13.35 -1.12
N ASN A 85 13.72 -12.97 0.01
CA ASN A 85 13.63 -13.76 1.24
C ASN A 85 12.18 -13.77 1.77
N PRO A 86 11.58 -14.96 2.03
CA PRO A 86 10.20 -15.07 2.49
C PRO A 86 9.93 -14.50 3.90
N TYR A 87 10.97 -14.21 4.69
CA TYR A 87 10.81 -13.54 5.98
C TYR A 87 10.57 -12.02 5.82
N LEU A 88 10.87 -11.43 4.67
CA LEU A 88 10.76 -9.97 4.48
C LEU A 88 9.31 -9.45 4.62
N PRO A 89 8.28 -10.06 3.99
CA PRO A 89 6.90 -9.65 4.21
C PRO A 89 6.49 -9.72 5.69
N ALA A 90 6.92 -10.76 6.42
CA ALA A 90 6.62 -10.91 7.84
C ALA A 90 7.25 -9.80 8.67
N PHE A 91 8.50 -9.41 8.40
CA PHE A 91 9.13 -8.28 9.09
C PHE A 91 8.45 -6.95 8.81
N ILE A 92 7.92 -6.74 7.59
CA ILE A 92 7.14 -5.54 7.26
C ILE A 92 5.84 -5.50 8.05
N VAL A 93 5.13 -6.63 8.19
CA VAL A 93 3.93 -6.72 9.03
C VAL A 93 4.25 -6.36 10.48
N ILE A 94 5.37 -6.86 11.02
CA ILE A 94 5.81 -6.56 12.39
C ILE A 94 6.13 -5.06 12.53
N ALA A 95 6.93 -4.51 11.63
CA ALA A 95 7.34 -3.10 11.65
C ALA A 95 6.13 -2.15 11.53
N PHE A 96 5.18 -2.46 10.64
CA PHE A 96 3.96 -1.68 10.49
C PHE A 96 3.06 -1.80 11.72
N SER A 97 2.93 -3.00 12.29
CA SER A 97 2.16 -3.20 13.53
C SER A 97 2.76 -2.39 14.69
N GLN A 98 4.09 -2.36 14.80
CA GLN A 98 4.78 -1.52 15.77
C GLN A 98 4.50 -0.04 15.51
N TYR A 99 4.63 0.43 14.26
CA TYR A 99 4.32 1.82 13.88
C TYR A 99 2.90 2.22 14.27
N VAL A 100 1.91 1.36 14.00
CA VAL A 100 0.50 1.60 14.37
C VAL A 100 0.37 1.67 15.89
N ILE A 101 0.93 0.70 16.62
CA ILE A 101 0.87 0.69 18.09
C ILE A 101 1.51 1.96 18.66
N ASP A 102 2.69 2.35 18.19
CA ASP A 102 3.40 3.53 18.67
C ASP A 102 2.62 4.82 18.39
N SER A 103 2.03 4.92 17.18
CA SER A 103 1.16 6.03 16.79
C SER A 103 -0.08 6.15 17.68
N TYR A 104 -0.72 5.01 18.02
CA TYR A 104 -1.93 4.99 18.85
C TYR A 104 -1.67 5.14 20.36
N PHE A 105 -0.63 4.52 20.90
CA PHE A 105 -0.39 4.44 22.34
C PHE A 105 0.52 5.54 22.86
N PHE A 106 1.59 5.88 22.15
CA PHE A 106 2.58 6.86 22.64
C PHE A 106 2.29 8.28 22.18
N TYR A 107 1.75 8.48 20.97
CA TYR A 107 1.46 9.79 20.39
C TYR A 107 -0.01 10.21 20.53
N ARG A 108 -0.59 10.07 21.72
CA ARG A 108 -1.91 10.62 22.04
C ARG A 108 -1.95 12.15 22.19
N GLU A 109 -0.99 12.87 21.61
CA GLU A 109 -1.01 14.33 21.55
C GLU A 109 -0.59 14.86 20.17
N LYS A 110 -1.59 15.55 19.59
CA LYS A 110 -1.49 16.82 18.85
C LYS A 110 -1.09 16.74 17.38
N GLU A 111 -2.14 16.92 16.59
CA GLU A 111 -2.18 17.50 15.24
C GLU A 111 -1.81 16.55 14.09
N LEU A 112 -2.86 15.88 13.61
CA LEU A 112 -3.02 15.56 12.19
C LEU A 112 -3.85 16.66 11.52
#